data_AF-A0A952U321-F1
#
_entry.id   AF-A0A952U321-F1
#
_cell.length_a   1.000
_cell.length_b   1.000
_cell.length_c   1.000
_cell.angle_alpha   90.00
_cell.angle_beta   90.00
_cell.angle_gamma   90.00
#
_symmetry.space_group_name_H-M   'P 1'
#
loop_
_entity.id
_entity.type
_entity.pdbx_description
1 polymer ?
#
loop_
_entity_poly.entity_id
_entity_poly.type
_entity_poly.pdbx_seq_one_letter_code
_entity_poly.pdbx_strand_id
1 'polypeptide(L)'
;MIDTQAKMNAVAEMLEGTVIENSVGLEVQIKGSVSGFPATLQALRAGFPFGITYIVEVNVMEEGTQDDPLNMTIMPRYARGWFSFLTRLLLLESKGQAIGDKKFDSKFLLSFADHNIAERFIKYPGVMDRIDALQLNTKFSEMGVKSKAGLYLTQPTNFNSVNLDIVRVTFKTLGELGQVLFESF
;
A
#
# COMPACT_ATOMS: atom_id res chain seq x y z
N MET A 1 9.62 -16.99 19.54
CA MET A 1 9.96 -16.46 18.21
C MET A 1 9.14 -17.29 17.24
N ILE A 2 8.17 -16.71 16.54
CA ILE A 2 7.40 -17.47 15.53
C ILE A 2 8.40 -17.87 14.44
N ASP A 3 8.38 -19.14 14.05
CA ASP A 3 9.11 -19.63 12.89
C ASP A 3 8.64 -18.84 11.65
N THR A 4 9.57 -18.15 10.99
CA THR A 4 9.30 -17.36 9.78
C THR A 4 8.52 -18.18 8.76
N GLN A 5 8.86 -19.46 8.59
CA GLN A 5 8.18 -20.35 7.66
C GLN A 5 6.73 -20.62 8.07
N ALA A 6 6.49 -20.90 9.36
CA ALA A 6 5.14 -21.09 9.88
C ALA A 6 4.28 -19.84 9.68
N LYS A 7 4.87 -18.65 9.84
CA LYS A 7 4.18 -17.38 9.61
C LYS A 7 3.87 -17.16 8.13
N MET A 8 4.81 -17.48 7.24
CA MET A 8 4.59 -17.42 5.79
C MET A 8 3.45 -18.34 5.38
N ASN A 9 3.42 -19.57 5.91
CA ASN A 9 2.34 -20.52 5.66
C ASN A 9 0.98 -20.01 6.15
N ALA A 10 0.92 -19.39 7.33
CA ALA A 10 -0.31 -18.80 7.86
C ALA A 10 -0.83 -17.62 7.00
N VAL A 11 0.07 -16.81 6.44
CA VAL A 11 -0.30 -15.75 5.50
C VAL A 11 -0.74 -16.34 4.15
N ALA A 12 -0.08 -17.40 3.68
CA ALA A 12 -0.47 -18.09 2.46
C ALA A 12 -1.88 -18.69 2.59
N GLU A 13 -2.18 -19.36 3.71
CA GLU A 13 -3.52 -19.89 4.00
C GLU A 13 -4.57 -18.77 4.03
N MET A 14 -4.27 -17.63 4.65
CA MET A 14 -5.15 -16.46 4.70
C MET A 14 -5.46 -15.89 3.31
N LEU A 15 -4.53 -15.97 2.38
CA LEU A 15 -4.68 -15.50 1.00
C LEU A 15 -5.13 -16.59 0.03
N GLU A 16 -5.45 -17.79 0.52
CA GLU A 16 -5.75 -18.97 -0.31
C GLU A 16 -4.64 -19.20 -1.36
N GLY A 17 -3.39 -19.00 -0.95
CA GLY A 17 -2.23 -18.84 -1.81
C GLY A 17 -1.06 -19.77 -1.46
N THR A 18 0.11 -19.44 -2.01
CA THR A 18 1.35 -20.21 -1.86
C THR A 18 2.54 -19.33 -1.51
N VAL A 19 3.50 -19.94 -0.81
CA VAL A 19 4.82 -19.37 -0.58
C VAL A 19 5.68 -19.60 -1.81
N ILE A 20 6.36 -18.55 -2.28
CA ILE A 20 7.30 -18.65 -3.40
C ILE A 20 8.71 -18.84 -2.84
N GLU A 21 9.19 -20.08 -2.86
CA GLU A 21 10.55 -20.43 -2.48
C GLU A 21 11.50 -20.07 -3.64
N ASN A 22 12.53 -19.23 -3.40
CA ASN A 22 13.51 -18.71 -4.38
C ASN A 22 13.13 -17.44 -5.16
N SER A 23 12.39 -16.53 -4.54
CA SER A 23 12.18 -15.19 -5.08
C SER A 23 13.48 -14.38 -5.18
N VAL A 24 13.81 -13.88 -6.37
CA VAL A 24 15.05 -13.13 -6.59
C VAL A 24 15.03 -11.83 -5.79
N GLY A 25 15.98 -11.69 -4.85
CA GLY A 25 16.13 -10.48 -4.03
C GLY A 25 15.09 -10.31 -2.91
N LEU A 26 14.19 -11.28 -2.71
CA LEU A 26 13.16 -11.26 -1.67
C LEU A 26 13.34 -12.48 -0.75
N GLU A 27 13.30 -12.26 0.57
CA GLU A 27 13.32 -13.33 1.58
C GLU A 27 11.90 -13.84 1.87
N VAL A 28 10.90 -12.98 1.68
CA VAL A 28 9.49 -13.35 1.81
C VAL A 28 8.76 -12.95 0.54
N GLN A 29 8.12 -13.91 -0.12
CA GLN A 29 7.15 -13.67 -1.18
C GLN A 29 6.02 -14.68 -1.06
N ILE A 30 4.80 -14.19 -0.86
CA ILE A 30 3.58 -14.99 -0.75
C ILE A 30 2.59 -14.43 -1.76
N LYS A 31 2.05 -15.31 -2.60
CA LYS A 31 1.07 -14.95 -3.64
C LYS A 31 -0.24 -15.70 -3.38
N GLY A 32 -1.36 -15.03 -3.55
CA GLY A 32 -2.69 -15.62 -3.42
C GLY A 32 -3.73 -14.70 -4.03
N SER A 33 -4.91 -14.65 -3.44
CA SER A 33 -5.98 -13.76 -3.88
C SER A 33 -6.75 -13.13 -2.73
N VAL A 34 -7.33 -11.95 -2.99
CA VAL A 34 -8.27 -11.29 -2.08
C VAL A 34 -9.40 -10.67 -2.88
N SER A 35 -10.64 -10.96 -2.52
CA SER A 35 -11.83 -10.47 -3.25
C SER A 35 -11.81 -10.76 -4.76
N GLY A 36 -11.16 -11.86 -5.18
CA GLY A 36 -11.01 -12.22 -6.60
C GLY A 36 -9.82 -11.56 -7.32
N PHE A 37 -9.08 -10.67 -6.66
CA PHE A 37 -7.88 -10.02 -7.20
C PHE A 37 -6.61 -10.77 -6.79
N PRO A 38 -5.61 -10.91 -7.67
CA PRO A 38 -4.28 -11.39 -7.28
C PRO A 38 -3.68 -10.51 -6.18
N ALA A 39 -3.17 -11.15 -5.13
CA ALA A 39 -2.60 -10.49 -3.97
C ALA A 39 -1.19 -11.01 -3.69
N THR A 40 -0.25 -10.11 -3.42
CA THR A 40 1.13 -10.46 -3.08
C THR A 40 1.56 -9.76 -1.80
N LEU A 41 2.16 -10.51 -0.87
CA LEU A 41 2.95 -9.96 0.23
C LEU A 41 4.42 -10.22 -0.05
N GLN A 42 5.24 -9.17 0.05
CA GLN A 42 6.68 -9.30 -0.16
C GLN A 42 7.51 -8.54 0.87
N ALA A 43 8.68 -9.07 1.19
CA ALA A 43 9.70 -8.38 1.98
C ALA A 43 11.09 -8.76 1.47
N LEU A 44 11.97 -7.75 1.30
CA LEU A 44 13.37 -7.93 0.93
C LEU A 44 14.11 -8.79 1.95
N ARG A 45 13.83 -8.56 3.23
CA ARG A 45 14.38 -9.31 4.36
C ARG A 45 13.31 -9.50 5.44
N ALA A 46 13.24 -10.68 6.03
CA ALA A 46 12.21 -11.00 7.02
C ALA A 46 12.46 -10.34 8.39
N GLY A 47 13.74 -10.19 8.77
CA GLY A 47 14.18 -9.66 10.06
C GLY A 47 14.89 -8.30 10.03
N PHE A 48 15.10 -7.72 8.84
CA PHE A 48 15.74 -6.40 8.71
C PHE A 48 14.68 -5.28 8.82
N PRO A 49 14.98 -4.09 9.37
CA PRO A 49 14.01 -3.00 9.55
C PRO A 49 13.41 -2.38 8.26
N PHE A 50 13.56 -3.03 7.10
CA PHE A 50 12.98 -2.56 5.84
C PHE A 50 11.65 -3.27 5.57
N GLY A 51 10.70 -2.49 5.05
CA GLY A 51 9.28 -2.76 5.14
C GLY A 51 8.73 -3.98 4.39
N ILE A 52 7.50 -4.33 4.74
CA ILE A 52 6.66 -5.28 4.03
C ILE A 52 5.85 -4.50 3.00
N THR A 53 5.77 -5.00 1.77
CA THR A 53 4.90 -4.45 0.74
C THR A 53 3.74 -5.39 0.47
N TYR A 54 2.54 -4.84 0.53
CA TYR A 54 1.28 -5.47 0.15
C TYR A 54 0.93 -5.00 -1.26
N ILE A 55 0.50 -5.92 -2.12
CA ILE A 55 0.14 -5.63 -3.51
C ILE A 55 -1.19 -6.31 -3.81
N VAL A 56 -2.12 -5.58 -4.44
CA VAL A 56 -3.38 -6.11 -4.97
C VAL A 56 -3.50 -5.66 -6.41
N GLU A 57 -3.61 -6.60 -7.34
CA GLU A 57 -3.63 -6.33 -8.78
C GLU A 57 -5.07 -6.32 -9.29
N VAL A 58 -5.53 -5.22 -9.88
CA VAL A 58 -6.92 -5.07 -10.36
C VAL A 58 -7.08 -5.34 -11.85
N ASN A 59 -5.96 -5.43 -12.58
CA ASN A 59 -5.95 -5.72 -14.01
C ASN A 59 -4.70 -6.56 -14.34
N VAL A 60 -4.89 -7.67 -15.07
CA VAL A 60 -3.83 -8.65 -15.37
C VAL A 60 -3.33 -8.52 -16.82
N MET A 61 -3.58 -7.39 -17.49
CA MET A 61 -3.24 -7.24 -18.92
C MET A 61 -2.18 -6.16 -19.21
N GLU A 62 -1.09 -6.70 -19.77
CA GLU A 62 0.02 -6.17 -20.58
C GLU A 62 0.90 -5.05 -20.02
N GLU A 63 2.17 -5.43 -19.84
CA GLU A 63 3.38 -4.61 -19.80
C GLU A 63 3.47 -3.72 -21.05
N GLY A 64 2.71 -2.64 -21.07
CA GLY A 64 2.89 -1.52 -21.96
C GLY A 64 3.04 -0.27 -21.11
N THR A 65 3.96 0.62 -21.49
CA THR A 65 4.04 2.00 -20.99
C THR A 65 2.82 2.80 -21.43
N GLN A 66 1.62 2.34 -21.09
CA GLN A 66 0.42 3.14 -21.20
C GLN A 66 0.42 4.14 -20.06
N ASP A 67 0.24 5.40 -20.40
CA ASP A 67 -0.08 6.42 -19.41
C ASP A 67 -1.31 5.94 -18.61
N ASP A 68 -1.13 5.81 -17.31
CA ASP A 68 -2.19 5.47 -16.37
C ASP A 68 -2.77 6.79 -15.86
N PRO A 69 -4.01 7.13 -16.25
CA PRO A 69 -4.62 8.40 -15.90
C PRO A 69 -4.85 8.53 -14.38
N LEU A 70 -4.97 7.40 -13.67
CA LEU A 70 -4.95 7.34 -12.21
C LEU A 70 -3.64 6.72 -11.75
N ASN A 71 -2.51 7.39 -12.01
CA ASN A 71 -1.23 7.07 -11.36
C ASN A 71 -1.01 8.04 -10.20
N MET A 72 -1.24 7.56 -8.98
CA MET A 72 -1.15 8.37 -7.77
C MET A 72 -0.32 7.66 -6.69
N THR A 73 0.50 8.45 -5.98
CA THR A 73 1.23 8.02 -4.79
C THR A 73 0.77 8.84 -3.59
N ILE A 74 0.43 8.15 -2.51
CA ILE A 74 -0.03 8.71 -1.24
C ILE A 74 1.04 8.44 -0.18
N MET A 75 1.51 9.49 0.47
CA MET A 75 2.46 9.39 1.58
C MET A 75 1.89 10.11 2.80
N PRO A 76 1.94 9.55 4.01
CA PRO A 76 1.51 10.28 5.20
C PRO A 76 2.44 11.45 5.50
N ARG A 77 1.87 12.58 5.92
CA ARG A 77 2.66 13.69 6.45
C ARG A 77 3.24 13.27 7.80
N TYR A 78 4.54 12.95 7.85
CA TYR A 78 5.30 12.78 9.09
C TYR A 78 5.57 14.15 9.74
N ALA A 79 4.51 14.84 10.15
CA ALA A 79 4.58 16.22 10.64
C ALA A 79 4.46 16.34 12.17
N ARG A 80 4.66 15.27 12.95
CA ARG A 80 4.59 15.35 14.42
C ARG A 80 5.79 14.71 15.09
N GLY A 81 6.55 15.53 15.83
CA GLY A 81 7.70 15.14 16.64
C GLY A 81 9.03 15.75 16.16
N TRP A 82 10.14 15.43 16.84
CA TRP A 82 11.49 15.94 16.54
C TRP A 82 11.95 15.68 15.08
N PHE A 83 11.42 14.65 14.42
CA PHE A 83 11.71 14.39 13.01
C PHE A 83 11.15 15.46 12.07
N SER A 84 10.02 16.12 12.40
CA SER A 84 9.50 17.26 11.62
C SER A 84 10.41 18.49 11.70
N PHE A 85 11.13 18.65 12.81
CA PHE A 85 12.13 19.70 12.95
C PHE A 85 13.34 19.41 12.04
N LEU A 86 13.81 18.16 12.00
CA LEU A 86 14.95 17.77 11.14
C LEU A 86 14.61 17.83 9.64
N THR A 87 13.43 17.41 9.23
CA THR A 87 13.02 17.47 7.81
C THR A 87 12.82 18.91 7.33
N ARG A 88 12.31 19.80 8.19
CA ARG A 88 12.24 21.24 7.91
C ARG A 88 13.61 21.92 7.91
N LEU A 89 14.50 21.53 8.82
CA LEU A 89 15.89 22.04 8.86
C LEU A 89 16.67 21.64 7.60
N LEU A 90 16.37 20.47 7.03
CA LEU A 90 16.97 19.97 5.78
C LEU A 90 16.23 20.42 4.51
N LEU A 91 15.18 21.24 4.59
CA LEU A 91 14.34 21.67 3.45
C LEU A 91 13.73 20.50 2.63
N LEU A 92 13.58 19.33 3.24
CA LEU A 92 13.09 18.11 2.60
C LEU A 92 11.57 17.95 2.72
N GLU A 93 10.81 19.02 2.97
CA GLU A 93 9.35 18.96 2.84
C GLU A 93 9.00 18.91 1.34
N SER A 94 8.91 17.69 0.79
CA SER A 94 8.11 17.44 -0.41
C SER A 94 6.72 18.02 -0.14
N LYS A 95 6.38 19.12 -0.82
CA LYS A 95 5.09 19.80 -0.57
C LYS A 95 3.89 18.96 -1.00
N GLY A 96 4.13 17.91 -1.80
CA GLY A 96 3.09 17.17 -2.49
C GLY A 96 2.25 18.07 -3.40
N GLN A 97 1.39 17.48 -4.20
CA GLN A 97 0.33 18.18 -4.89
C GLN A 97 -0.92 18.20 -3.99
N ALA A 98 -1.71 19.28 -4.06
CA ALA A 98 -2.96 19.38 -3.31
C ALA A 98 -4.11 18.77 -4.12
N ILE A 99 -4.99 18.02 -3.47
CA ILE A 99 -6.19 17.45 -4.11
C ILE A 99 -7.42 18.35 -3.96
N GLY A 100 -7.35 19.38 -3.10
CA GLY A 100 -8.47 20.29 -2.86
C GLY A 100 -9.41 19.84 -1.75
N ASP A 101 -9.11 18.72 -1.09
CA ASP A 101 -9.80 18.26 0.12
C ASP A 101 -8.98 18.59 1.37
N LYS A 102 -9.47 19.55 2.18
CA LYS A 102 -8.76 20.01 3.38
C LYS A 102 -8.47 18.89 4.39
N LYS A 103 -9.39 17.93 4.55
CA LYS A 103 -9.21 16.82 5.50
C LYS A 103 -8.09 15.92 5.00
N PHE A 104 -8.09 15.60 3.71
CA PHE A 104 -7.06 14.78 3.07
C PHE A 104 -5.69 15.46 3.06
N ASP A 105 -5.62 16.68 2.51
CA ASP A 105 -4.38 17.43 2.31
C ASP A 105 -3.65 17.75 3.62
N SER A 106 -4.38 17.78 4.75
CA SER A 106 -3.79 17.97 6.09
C SER A 106 -3.06 16.74 6.62
N LYS A 107 -3.39 15.53 6.12
CA LYS A 107 -2.87 14.25 6.62
C LYS A 107 -1.86 13.61 5.67
N PHE A 108 -2.02 13.83 4.37
CA PHE A 108 -1.25 13.14 3.34
C PHE A 108 -0.58 14.12 2.38
N LEU A 109 0.49 13.65 1.76
CA LEU A 109 1.15 14.20 0.59
C LEU A 109 0.78 13.34 -0.60
N LEU A 110 0.59 13.97 -1.75
CA LEU A 110 0.24 13.29 -2.99
C LEU A 110 1.22 13.62 -4.11
N SER A 111 1.35 12.67 -5.03
CA SER A 111 1.77 12.89 -6.40
C SER A 111 0.74 12.20 -7.28
N PHE A 112 0.25 12.84 -8.34
CA PHE A 112 -0.72 12.28 -9.27
C PHE A 112 -0.45 12.74 -10.72
N ALA A 113 -0.88 11.92 -11.68
CA ALA A 113 -0.83 12.26 -13.10
C ALA A 113 -1.94 13.24 -13.52
N ASP A 114 -3.20 12.96 -13.16
CA ASP A 114 -4.37 13.80 -13.45
C ASP A 114 -5.09 14.21 -12.15
N HIS A 115 -5.24 15.51 -11.94
CA HIS A 115 -5.88 16.07 -10.76
C HIS A 115 -7.35 15.68 -10.61
N ASN A 116 -8.12 15.76 -11.70
CA ASN A 116 -9.58 15.53 -11.66
C ASN A 116 -9.87 14.06 -11.33
N ILE A 117 -9.07 13.15 -11.88
CA ILE A 117 -9.24 11.71 -11.67
C ILE A 117 -8.78 11.31 -10.26
N ALA A 118 -7.66 11.85 -9.79
CA ALA A 118 -7.21 11.66 -8.42
C ALA A 118 -8.24 12.22 -7.41
N GLU A 119 -8.80 13.40 -7.66
CA GLU A 119 -9.80 14.02 -6.79
C GLU A 119 -11.08 13.16 -6.75
N ARG A 120 -11.52 12.66 -7.91
CA ARG A 120 -12.65 11.74 -8.01
C ARG A 120 -12.42 10.47 -7.19
N PHE A 121 -11.21 9.90 -7.24
CA PHE A 121 -10.88 8.70 -6.47
C PHE A 121 -10.90 8.98 -4.97
N ILE A 122 -10.25 10.05 -4.51
CA ILE A 122 -10.22 10.41 -3.07
C ILE A 122 -11.62 10.70 -2.52
N LYS A 123 -12.47 11.36 -3.31
CA LYS A 123 -13.85 11.69 -2.94
C LYS A 123 -14.83 10.53 -3.14
N TYR A 124 -14.40 9.41 -3.73
CA TYR A 124 -15.26 8.26 -3.92
C TYR A 124 -15.74 7.72 -2.55
N PRO A 125 -17.03 7.34 -2.41
CA PRO A 125 -17.59 6.94 -1.12
C PRO A 125 -16.75 5.89 -0.36
N GLY A 126 -16.30 6.29 0.84
CA GLY A 126 -15.53 5.44 1.75
C GLY A 126 -14.06 5.22 1.38
N VAL A 127 -13.52 5.81 0.31
CA VAL A 127 -12.09 5.69 -0.02
C VAL A 127 -11.23 6.35 1.05
N MET A 128 -11.54 7.59 1.42
CA MET A 128 -10.79 8.33 2.45
C MET A 128 -10.77 7.59 3.80
N ASP A 129 -11.90 7.05 4.24
CA ASP A 129 -11.98 6.34 5.53
C ASP A 129 -11.15 5.05 5.51
N ARG A 130 -11.08 4.36 4.37
CA ARG A 130 -10.21 3.18 4.19
C ARG A 130 -8.74 3.56 4.18
N ILE A 131 -8.34 4.65 3.52
CA ILE A 131 -6.96 5.15 3.56
C ILE A 131 -6.57 5.56 4.98
N ASP A 132 -7.46 6.23 5.71
CA ASP A 132 -7.26 6.57 7.13
C ASP A 132 -7.09 5.31 7.99
N ALA A 133 -7.91 4.27 7.78
CA ALA A 133 -7.80 2.99 8.48
C ALA A 133 -6.49 2.25 8.16
N LEU A 134 -6.09 2.22 6.89
CA LEU A 134 -4.80 1.67 6.46
C LEU A 134 -3.65 2.40 7.16
N GLN A 135 -3.71 3.74 7.23
CA GLN A 135 -2.69 4.52 7.91
C GLN A 135 -2.66 4.27 9.41
N LEU A 136 -3.83 4.11 10.04
CA LEU A 136 -3.92 3.82 11.46
C LEU A 136 -3.28 2.46 11.81
N ASN A 137 -3.59 1.43 11.03
CA ASN A 137 -3.20 0.04 11.29
C ASN A 137 -1.76 -0.27 10.89
N THR A 138 -1.31 0.25 9.74
CA THR A 138 -0.01 -0.12 9.18
C THR A 138 1.07 0.93 9.43
N LYS A 139 0.70 2.20 9.62
CA LYS A 139 1.65 3.33 9.60
C LYS A 139 2.47 3.35 8.31
N PHE A 140 1.84 3.02 7.17
CA PHE A 140 2.52 2.88 5.89
C PHE A 140 3.38 4.11 5.55
N SER A 141 4.47 3.89 4.84
CA SER A 141 5.31 4.99 4.33
C SER A 141 4.85 5.50 2.97
N GLU A 142 4.30 4.59 2.17
CA GLU A 142 3.85 4.87 0.82
C GLU A 142 2.70 3.94 0.45
N MET A 143 1.73 4.47 -0.28
CA MET A 143 0.69 3.71 -0.96
C MET A 143 0.59 4.20 -2.40
N GLY A 144 0.67 3.29 -3.37
CA GLY A 144 0.44 3.60 -4.77
C GLY A 144 -0.93 3.13 -5.23
N VAL A 145 -1.53 3.92 -6.12
CA VAL A 145 -2.83 3.69 -6.72
C VAL A 145 -2.67 3.87 -8.22
N LYS A 146 -2.95 2.80 -8.97
CA LYS A 146 -2.83 2.70 -10.42
C LYS A 146 -4.08 2.04 -10.96
N SER A 147 -4.88 2.68 -11.81
CA SER A 147 -6.10 2.02 -12.32
C SER A 147 -5.79 0.83 -13.22
N LYS A 148 -4.63 0.81 -13.88
CA LYS A 148 -4.25 -0.27 -14.79
C LYS A 148 -3.42 -1.38 -14.14
N ALA A 149 -2.86 -1.14 -12.95
CA ALA A 149 -2.03 -2.13 -12.25
C ALA A 149 -2.63 -2.57 -10.91
N GLY A 150 -3.29 -1.65 -10.19
CA GLY A 150 -3.88 -1.88 -8.88
C GLY A 150 -3.21 -1.06 -7.79
N LEU A 151 -3.04 -1.68 -6.64
CA LEU A 151 -2.65 -1.02 -5.40
C LEU A 151 -1.38 -1.65 -4.86
N TYR A 152 -0.51 -0.82 -4.30
CA TYR A 152 0.51 -1.30 -3.40
C TYR A 152 0.56 -0.43 -2.14
N LEU A 153 1.02 -1.01 -1.04
CA LEU A 153 1.20 -0.33 0.24
C LEU A 153 2.47 -0.86 0.92
N THR A 154 3.35 0.04 1.32
CA THR A 154 4.60 -0.30 2.01
C THR A 154 4.50 0.07 3.49
N GLN A 155 4.57 -0.95 4.35
CA GLN A 155 4.55 -0.82 5.80
C GLN A 155 5.99 -0.88 6.34
N PRO A 156 6.46 0.13 7.11
CA PRO A 156 7.82 0.16 7.66
C PRO A 156 7.96 -0.75 8.89
N THR A 157 7.73 -2.04 8.72
CA THR A 157 7.90 -3.08 9.75
C THR A 157 8.57 -4.30 9.13
N ASN A 158 9.26 -5.10 9.95
CA ASN A 158 9.82 -6.36 9.49
C ASN A 158 8.74 -7.47 9.51
N PHE A 159 8.87 -8.44 8.62
CA PHE A 159 7.91 -9.55 8.51
C PHE A 159 7.80 -10.35 9.80
N ASN A 160 8.88 -10.58 10.53
CA ASN A 160 8.84 -11.37 11.76
C ASN A 160 8.02 -10.71 12.88
N SER A 161 7.96 -9.38 12.92
CA SER A 161 7.24 -8.59 13.92
C SER A 161 5.81 -8.20 13.55
N VAL A 162 5.41 -8.26 12.28
CA VAL A 162 4.05 -7.84 11.87
C VAL A 162 2.96 -8.70 12.50
N ASN A 163 1.83 -8.13 12.93
CA ASN A 163 0.69 -8.92 13.39
C ASN A 163 -0.08 -9.50 12.19
N LEU A 164 -0.42 -10.79 12.22
CA LEU A 164 -1.23 -11.46 11.19
C LEU A 164 -2.61 -10.82 11.03
N ASP A 165 -3.22 -10.30 12.10
CA ASP A 165 -4.48 -9.58 12.01
C ASP A 165 -4.34 -8.27 11.22
N ILE A 166 -3.21 -7.57 11.37
CA ILE A 166 -2.90 -6.37 10.59
C ILE A 166 -2.75 -6.75 9.12
N VAL A 167 -2.06 -7.86 8.81
CA VAL A 167 -1.92 -8.37 7.44
C VAL A 167 -3.29 -8.66 6.83
N ARG A 168 -4.16 -9.37 7.55
CA ARG A 168 -5.52 -9.71 7.12
C ARG A 168 -6.36 -8.49 6.81
N VAL A 169 -6.41 -7.55 7.75
CA VAL A 169 -7.20 -6.32 7.62
C VAL A 169 -6.63 -5.45 6.48
N THR A 170 -5.31 -5.42 6.31
CA THR A 170 -4.66 -4.67 5.23
C THR A 170 -5.06 -5.20 3.87
N PHE A 171 -4.95 -6.52 3.64
CA PHE A 171 -5.37 -7.11 2.37
C PHE A 171 -6.86 -6.96 2.11
N LYS A 172 -7.70 -7.17 3.12
CA LYS A 172 -9.15 -6.93 2.97
C LYS A 172 -9.44 -5.50 2.54
N THR A 173 -8.83 -4.52 3.21
CA THR A 173 -9.05 -3.09 2.92
C THR A 173 -8.51 -2.71 1.53
N LEU A 174 -7.36 -3.25 1.14
CA LEU A 174 -6.82 -3.08 -0.21
C LEU A 174 -7.71 -3.75 -1.26
N GLY A 175 -8.27 -4.92 -1.00
CA GLY A 175 -9.24 -5.57 -1.89
C GLY A 175 -10.51 -4.74 -2.09
N GLU A 176 -11.04 -4.13 -1.03
CA GLU A 176 -12.18 -3.21 -1.14
C GLU A 176 -11.86 -1.96 -1.95
N LEU A 177 -10.66 -1.39 -1.80
CA LEU A 177 -10.19 -0.28 -2.64
C LEU A 177 -9.93 -0.74 -4.08
N GLY A 178 -9.44 -1.97 -4.27
CA GLY A 178 -9.24 -2.59 -5.57
C GLY A 178 -10.56 -2.76 -6.32
N GLN A 179 -11.64 -3.12 -5.62
CA GLN A 179 -12.98 -3.16 -6.20
C GLN A 179 -13.43 -1.79 -6.70
N VAL A 180 -13.20 -0.73 -5.91
CA VAL A 180 -13.52 0.65 -6.32
C VAL A 180 -12.74 1.04 -7.57
N LEU A 181 -11.44 0.70 -7.64
CA LEU A 181 -10.65 0.92 -8.85
C LEU A 181 -11.25 0.18 -10.04
N PHE A 182 -11.44 -1.13 -9.92
CA PHE A 182 -11.93 -1.98 -11.00
C PHE A 182 -13.31 -1.56 -11.55
N GLU A 183 -14.23 -1.14 -10.69
CA GLU A 183 -15.59 -0.80 -11.11
C GLU A 183 -15.74 0.64 -11.63
N SER A 184 -14.86 1.56 -11.21
CA SER A 184 -15.09 3.00 -11.39
C SER A 184 -13.95 3.76 -12.11
N PHE A 185 -12.83 3.11 -12.41
CA PHE A 185 -11.63 3.73 -12.99
C PHE A 185 -10.92 2.82 -14.00
#